data_AF-A0A5N5T6G9-F1
#
_entry.id   AF-A0A5N5T6G9-F1
#
_cell.length_a   1.000
_cell.length_b   1.000
_cell.length_c   1.000
_cell.angle_alpha   90.00
_cell.angle_beta   90.00
_cell.angle_gamma   90.00
#
_symmetry.space_group_name_H-M   'P 1'
#
loop_
_entity.id
_entity.type
_entity.pdbx_description
1 polymer ?
#
loop_
_entity_poly.entity_id
_entity_poly.type
_entity_poly.pdbx_seq_one_letter_code
_entity_poly.pdbx_strand_id
1 'polypeptide(L)'
;MLKSRELSVYKPGQLISFVKHGTALLGEKAAMACTVAVETVITDHYNSQLRELISLDGGKEHQDLIDTISKFRDEEMEHHDIGIEHDAEQAPAYKLLTSVIKTGCKAAIFLSERI
;
A
#
# COMPACT_ATOMS: atom_id res chain seq x y z
N MET A 1 -31.74 -2.28 1.94
CA MET A 1 -30.94 -1.08 1.60
C MET A 1 -29.45 -1.44 1.59
N LEU A 2 -29.07 -2.49 0.84
CA LEU A 2 -27.72 -3.06 0.79
C LEU A 2 -27.34 -3.37 -0.67
N LYS A 3 -27.42 -2.38 -1.57
CA LYS A 3 -27.18 -2.60 -3.01
C LYS A 3 -26.37 -1.48 -3.71
N SER A 4 -25.63 -0.65 -2.96
CA SER A 4 -24.94 0.51 -3.57
C SER A 4 -23.65 0.95 -2.88
N ARG A 5 -22.95 0.03 -2.21
CA ARG A 5 -21.56 0.24 -1.82
C ARG A 5 -20.73 -0.72 -2.65
N GLU A 6 -20.65 -0.44 -3.95
CA GLU A 6 -19.63 -1.05 -4.80
C GLU A 6 -18.30 -0.86 -4.08
N LEU A 7 -17.61 -1.97 -3.81
CA LEU A 7 -16.19 -1.91 -3.50
C LEU A 7 -15.57 -1.03 -4.59
N SER A 8 -15.01 0.10 -4.18
CA SER A 8 -14.08 0.88 -4.98
C SER A 8 -12.85 0.00 -5.22
N VAL A 9 -12.99 -0.98 -6.12
CA VAL A 9 -11.91 -1.83 -6.59
C VAL A 9 -11.08 -0.94 -7.52
N TYR A 10 -10.26 -0.09 -6.91
CA TYR A 10 -9.10 0.44 -7.60
C TYR A 10 -8.36 -0.76 -8.17
N LYS A 11 -8.16 -0.76 -9.50
CA LYS A 11 -7.46 -1.85 -10.18
C LYS A 11 -6.12 -2.08 -9.47
N PRO A 12 -5.89 -3.26 -8.86
CA PRO A 12 -4.63 -3.55 -8.19
C PRO A 12 -3.52 -3.45 -9.25
N GLY A 13 -2.64 -2.43 -9.10
CA GLY A 13 -1.59 -2.12 -10.06
C GLY A 13 -1.51 -0.67 -10.55
N GLN A 14 -2.57 0.15 -10.46
CA GLN A 14 -2.50 1.54 -10.94
C GLN A 14 -1.82 2.52 -9.97
N LEU A 15 -1.80 2.24 -8.67
CA LEU A 15 -1.16 3.10 -7.66
C LEU A 15 0.38 2.90 -7.61
N ILE A 16 0.83 1.67 -7.91
CA ILE A 16 2.23 1.22 -7.89
C ILE A 16 3.11 2.01 -8.90
N SER A 17 2.52 2.45 -10.03
CA SER A 17 3.27 3.19 -11.06
C SER A 17 3.57 4.64 -10.65
N PHE A 18 2.71 5.30 -9.89
CA PHE A 18 2.86 6.73 -9.61
C PHE A 18 3.99 7.04 -8.62
N VAL A 19 4.27 6.14 -7.67
CA VAL A 19 5.29 6.36 -6.65
C VAL A 19 6.68 5.99 -7.17
N LYS A 20 6.81 4.89 -7.94
CA LYS A 20 8.10 4.48 -8.58
C LYS A 20 8.68 5.56 -9.50
N HIS A 21 7.83 6.35 -10.18
CA HIS A 21 8.29 7.39 -11.11
C HIS A 21 8.56 8.76 -10.46
N GLY A 22 8.17 8.98 -9.20
CA GLY A 22 8.25 10.30 -8.54
C GLY A 22 9.53 10.57 -7.74
N THR A 23 10.27 9.55 -7.32
CA THR A 23 11.31 9.67 -6.28
C THR A 23 12.76 9.78 -6.77
N ALA A 24 12.99 9.88 -8.10
CA ALA A 24 14.34 9.95 -8.67
C ALA A 24 15.18 11.19 -8.27
N LEU A 25 14.57 12.21 -7.66
CA LEU A 25 15.22 13.50 -7.38
C LEU A 25 15.72 13.70 -5.94
N LEU A 26 15.43 12.81 -4.98
CA LEU A 26 15.70 13.03 -3.54
C LEU A 26 16.97 12.37 -2.99
N GLY A 27 17.75 11.71 -3.84
CA GLY A 27 18.90 10.88 -3.43
C GLY A 27 18.47 9.48 -2.98
N GLU A 28 19.35 8.51 -3.18
CA GLU A 28 19.04 7.07 -3.09
C GLU A 28 18.38 6.67 -1.76
N LYS A 29 18.97 7.03 -0.63
CA LYS A 29 18.46 6.66 0.71
C LYS A 29 17.09 7.28 1.02
N ALA A 30 16.87 8.53 0.62
CA ALA A 30 15.58 9.19 0.83
C ALA A 30 14.50 8.61 -0.08
N ALA A 31 14.84 8.26 -1.32
CA ALA A 31 13.93 7.56 -2.23
C ALA A 31 13.52 6.20 -1.65
N MET A 32 14.47 5.44 -1.10
CA MET A 32 14.20 4.15 -0.46
C MET A 32 13.36 4.32 0.82
N ALA A 33 13.61 5.36 1.62
CA ALA A 33 12.77 5.69 2.77
C ALA A 33 11.33 6.02 2.40
N CYS A 34 11.12 6.72 1.27
CA CYS A 34 9.80 6.97 0.72
C CYS A 34 9.14 5.66 0.29
N THR A 35 9.85 4.80 -0.44
CA THR A 35 9.35 3.48 -0.85
C THR A 35 8.90 2.66 0.35
N VAL A 36 9.77 2.44 1.33
CA VAL A 36 9.45 1.71 2.57
C VAL A 36 8.20 2.29 3.27
N ALA A 37 8.11 3.61 3.34
CA ALA A 37 6.98 4.29 3.98
C ALA A 37 5.66 4.05 3.25
N VAL A 38 5.67 4.17 1.92
CA VAL A 38 4.50 3.94 1.06
C VAL A 38 4.10 2.47 1.10
N GLU A 39 5.05 1.55 0.90
CA GLU A 39 4.76 0.12 0.84
C GLU A 39 4.18 -0.39 2.17
N THR A 40 4.63 0.10 3.33
CA THR A 40 3.98 -0.24 4.60
C THR A 40 2.48 0.09 4.59
N VAL A 41 2.09 1.27 4.09
CA VAL A 41 0.69 1.70 4.09
C VAL A 41 -0.13 0.87 3.11
N ILE A 42 0.44 0.52 1.96
CA ILE A 42 -0.22 -0.30 0.95
C ILE A 42 -0.42 -1.72 1.47
N THR A 43 0.61 -2.34 2.06
CA THR A 43 0.51 -3.65 2.71
C THR A 43 -0.55 -3.65 3.82
N ASP A 44 -0.59 -2.63 4.67
CA ASP A 44 -1.62 -2.46 5.72
C ASP A 44 -3.04 -2.37 5.13
N HIS A 45 -3.18 -1.68 4.00
CA HIS A 45 -4.45 -1.52 3.30
C HIS A 45 -4.91 -2.85 2.70
N TYR A 46 -4.05 -3.58 1.98
CA TYR A 46 -4.38 -4.91 1.45
C TYR A 46 -4.72 -5.91 2.56
N ASN A 47 -3.98 -5.90 3.67
CA ASN A 47 -4.32 -6.72 4.84
C ASN A 47 -5.71 -6.40 5.40
N SER A 48 -6.13 -5.13 5.35
CA SER A 48 -7.46 -4.72 5.79
C SER A 48 -8.54 -5.19 4.81
N GLN A 49 -8.31 -5.08 3.50
CA GLN A 49 -9.19 -5.61 2.46
C GLN A 49 -9.35 -7.14 2.57
N LEU A 50 -8.26 -7.87 2.78
CA LEU A 50 -8.30 -9.32 2.96
C LEU A 50 -9.16 -9.71 4.18
N ARG A 51 -9.00 -9.00 5.31
CA ARG A 51 -9.82 -9.23 6.51
C ARG A 51 -11.31 -9.00 6.23
N GLU A 52 -11.64 -7.93 5.51
CA GLU A 52 -13.03 -7.63 5.13
C GLU A 52 -13.60 -8.72 4.21
N LEU A 53 -12.88 -9.08 3.14
CA LEU A 53 -13.31 -10.11 2.19
C LEU A 53 -13.47 -11.49 2.85
N ILE A 54 -12.59 -11.87 3.76
CA ILE A 54 -12.71 -13.13 4.51
C ILE A 54 -13.91 -13.09 5.46
N SER A 55 -14.22 -11.93 6.04
CA SER A 55 -15.38 -11.76 6.93
C SER A 55 -16.73 -11.87 6.20
N LEU A 56 -16.74 -11.61 4.88
CA LEU A 56 -17.92 -11.76 4.02
C LEU A 56 -18.04 -13.20 3.54
N ASP A 57 -19.09 -13.90 3.97
CA ASP A 57 -19.44 -15.27 3.56
C ASP A 57 -18.28 -16.30 3.67
N GLY A 58 -17.34 -16.04 4.58
CA GLY A 58 -16.14 -16.86 4.78
C GLY A 58 -15.17 -16.82 3.60
N GLY A 59 -15.23 -15.79 2.75
CA GLY A 59 -14.37 -15.61 1.58
C GLY A 59 -14.71 -16.47 0.36
N LYS A 60 -15.73 -17.34 0.44
CA LYS A 60 -16.01 -18.36 -0.60
C LYS A 60 -16.37 -17.79 -1.97
N GLU A 61 -17.12 -16.69 -2.00
CA GLU A 61 -17.50 -16.03 -3.27
C GLU A 61 -16.43 -15.08 -3.81
N HIS A 62 -15.34 -14.88 -3.06
CA HIS A 62 -14.30 -13.90 -3.36
C HIS A 62 -12.89 -14.49 -3.40
N GLN A 63 -12.76 -15.82 -3.51
CA GLN A 63 -11.47 -16.51 -3.44
C GLN A 63 -10.46 -15.98 -4.48
N ASP A 64 -10.87 -15.79 -5.74
CA ASP A 64 -10.00 -15.26 -6.80
C ASP A 64 -9.47 -13.85 -6.47
N LEU A 65 -10.30 -13.01 -5.85
CA LEU A 65 -9.94 -11.66 -5.43
C LEU A 65 -9.02 -11.68 -4.20
N ILE A 66 -9.30 -12.57 -3.24
CA ILE A 66 -8.45 -12.81 -2.06
C ILE A 66 -7.05 -13.26 -2.49
N ASP A 67 -6.96 -14.20 -3.43
CA ASP A 67 -5.68 -14.71 -3.94
C ASP A 67 -4.92 -13.60 -4.67
N THR A 68 -5.62 -12.81 -5.48
CA THR A 68 -5.04 -11.66 -6.19
C THR A 68 -4.48 -10.62 -5.22
N ILE A 69 -5.27 -10.17 -4.23
CA ILE A 69 -4.85 -9.17 -3.24
C ILE A 69 -3.72 -9.73 -2.36
N SER A 70 -3.75 -11.01 -2.01
CA SER A 70 -2.69 -11.66 -1.23
C SER A 70 -1.37 -11.65 -2.00
N LYS A 71 -1.40 -11.98 -3.28
CA LYS A 71 -0.20 -11.93 -4.14
C LYS A 71 0.38 -10.52 -4.20
N PHE A 72 -0.44 -9.50 -4.43
CA PHE A 72 0.03 -8.12 -4.47
C PHE A 72 0.57 -7.65 -3.12
N ARG A 73 -0.08 -8.02 -2.01
CA ARG A 73 0.45 -7.74 -0.66
C ARG A 73 1.86 -8.31 -0.49
N ASP A 74 2.08 -9.54 -0.92
CA ASP A 74 3.37 -10.22 -0.78
C ASP A 74 4.44 -9.55 -1.66
N GLU A 75 4.10 -9.11 -2.87
CA GLU A 75 4.97 -8.31 -3.74
C GLU A 75 5.37 -6.97 -3.09
N GLU A 76 4.46 -6.26 -2.41
CA GLU A 76 4.81 -5.01 -1.71
C GLU A 76 5.64 -5.24 -0.45
N MET A 77 5.45 -6.39 0.23
CA MET A 77 6.33 -6.77 1.35
C MET A 77 7.76 -7.02 0.87
N GLU A 78 7.94 -7.68 -0.28
CA GLU A 78 9.26 -7.86 -0.88
C GLU A 78 9.91 -6.51 -1.24
N HIS A 79 9.15 -5.58 -1.83
CA HIS A 79 9.63 -4.23 -2.09
C HIS A 79 10.02 -3.47 -0.81
N HIS A 80 9.24 -3.62 0.26
CA HIS A 80 9.54 -3.03 1.56
C HIS A 80 10.87 -3.56 2.12
N ASP A 81 11.08 -4.88 2.07
CA ASP A 81 12.26 -5.53 2.62
C ASP A 81 13.53 -5.15 1.84
N ILE A 82 13.47 -5.11 0.50
CA ILE A 82 14.53 -4.55 -0.35
C ILE A 82 14.80 -3.09 0.03
N GLY A 83 13.74 -2.33 0.32
CA GLY A 83 13.79 -0.98 0.85
C GLY A 83 14.69 -0.85 2.09
N ILE A 84 14.46 -1.71 3.07
CA ILE A 84 15.22 -1.76 4.33
C ILE A 84 16.66 -2.23 4.09
N GLU A 85 16.87 -3.26 3.27
CA GLU A 85 18.21 -3.78 2.93
C GLU A 85 19.11 -2.74 2.27
N HIS A 86 18.53 -1.82 1.50
CA HIS A 86 19.23 -0.70 0.86
C HIS A 86 19.40 0.54 1.77
N ASP A 87 19.50 0.34 3.08
CA ASP A 87 19.79 1.40 4.06
C ASP A 87 18.77 2.57 4.04
N ALA A 88 17.49 2.31 3.74
CA ALA A 88 16.45 3.34 3.82
C ALA A 88 16.44 4.06 5.18
N GLU A 89 16.66 3.32 6.27
CA GLU A 89 16.69 3.84 7.63
C GLU A 89 17.81 4.86 7.89
N GLN A 90 18.84 4.86 7.05
CA GLN A 90 19.95 5.80 7.13
C GLN A 90 19.66 7.14 6.42
N ALA A 91 18.45 7.32 5.89
CA ALA A 91 18.04 8.58 5.31
C ALA A 91 18.02 9.71 6.38
N PRO A 92 18.51 10.91 6.05
CA PRO A 92 18.38 12.06 6.94
C PRO A 92 16.91 12.30 7.31
N ALA A 93 16.64 12.43 8.61
CA ALA A 93 15.29 12.59 9.13
C ALA A 93 14.29 11.47 8.73
N TYR A 94 14.78 10.23 8.51
CA TYR A 94 14.00 9.05 8.12
C TYR A 94 12.64 8.96 8.82
N LYS A 95 12.62 8.92 10.16
CA LYS A 95 11.39 8.76 10.94
C LYS A 95 10.36 9.86 10.65
N LEU A 96 10.80 11.10 10.47
CA LEU A 96 9.91 12.22 10.16
C LEU A 96 9.35 12.08 8.73
N LEU A 97 10.22 11.82 7.75
CA LEU A 97 9.83 11.63 6.35
C LEU A 97 8.84 10.47 6.22
N THR A 98 9.17 9.31 6.79
CA THR A 98 8.31 8.13 6.82
C THR A 98 6.96 8.45 7.46
N SER A 99 6.92 9.17 8.58
CA SER A 99 5.67 9.50 9.26
C SER A 99 4.78 10.43 8.42
N VAL A 100 5.37 11.45 7.79
CA VAL A 100 4.65 12.38 6.91
C VAL A 100 4.07 11.64 5.71
N ILE A 101 4.89 10.82 5.04
CA ILE A 101 4.47 10.03 3.88
C ILE A 101 3.37 9.05 4.25
N LYS A 102 3.54 8.30 5.36
CA LYS A 102 2.51 7.37 5.85
C LYS A 102 1.19 8.07 6.10
N THR A 103 1.24 9.26 6.72
CA THR A 103 0.04 10.06 6.99
C THR A 103 -0.63 10.54 5.70
N GLY A 104 0.14 11.04 4.74
CA GLY A 104 -0.35 11.47 3.44
C GLY A 104 -1.00 10.33 2.65
N CYS A 105 -0.36 9.17 2.58
CA CYS A 105 -0.90 7.98 1.90
C CYS A 105 -2.19 7.49 2.57
N LYS A 106 -2.23 7.41 3.91
CA LYS A 106 -3.46 7.03 4.63
C LYS A 106 -4.60 8.02 4.38
N ALA A 107 -4.31 9.32 4.35
CA ALA A 107 -5.30 10.34 4.03
C ALA A 107 -5.82 10.20 2.59
N ALA A 108 -4.93 9.94 1.62
CA ALA A 108 -5.31 9.73 0.23
C ALA A 108 -6.21 8.48 0.06
N ILE A 109 -5.85 7.35 0.67
CA ILE A 109 -6.66 6.12 0.67
C ILE A 109 -8.04 6.39 1.26
N PHE A 110 -8.08 7.00 2.44
CA PHE A 110 -9.33 7.34 3.13
C PHE A 110 -10.23 8.26 2.31
N LEU A 111 -9.65 9.22 1.58
CA LEU A 111 -10.39 10.05 0.65
C LEU A 111 -10.93 9.21 -0.51
N SER A 112 -10.09 8.39 -1.15
CA SER A 112 -10.47 7.53 -2.29
C SER A 112 -11.53 6.47 -1.95
N GLU A 113 -11.59 5.99 -0.71
CA GLU A 113 -12.64 5.07 -0.24
C GLU A 113 -14.02 5.75 -0.06
N ARG A 114 -14.07 7.09 -0.04
CA ARG A 114 -15.30 7.87 0.21
C ARG A 114 -15.96 8.45 -1.03
N ILE A 115 -15.29 8.39 -2.18
CA ILE A 115 -15.79 8.90 -3.46
C ILE A 115 -16.47 7.76 -4.23
#